data_AF-A0A923X5U2-F1
#
_entry.id   AF-A0A923X5U2-F1
#
_cell.length_a   1.000
_cell.length_b   1.000
_cell.length_c   1.000
_cell.angle_alpha   90.00
_cell.angle_beta   90.00
_cell.angle_gamma   90.00
#
_symmetry.space_group_name_H-M   'P 1'
#
loop_
_entity.id
_entity.type
_entity.pdbx_description
1 polymer ?
#
loop_
_entity_poly.entity_id
_entity_poly.type
_entity_poly.pdbx_seq_one_letter_code
_entity_poly.pdbx_strand_id
1 'polypeptide(L)'
;MNNSENLFVANLQQVSLEKLVKSKLEVLFQQQKEAQVELNGLYNIVLEQVERPLIELALKAYNGNQVKTAIMLGINRNTLKKKIDNYKLKPKKGAAAQLAESTITAPTTTLTQ
;
A
#
# COMPACT_ATOMS: atom_id res chain seq x y z
N MET A 1 22.55 4.83 -11.43
CA MET A 1 21.22 4.61 -10.86
C MET A 1 20.22 4.75 -12.02
N ASN A 2 19.78 3.72 -12.76
CA ASN A 2 18.71 2.79 -12.36
C ASN A 2 18.44 1.72 -13.47
N ASN A 3 19.48 1.10 -14.05
CA ASN A 3 19.23 0.12 -15.13
C ASN A 3 18.50 -1.13 -14.63
N SER A 4 18.72 -1.51 -13.37
CA SER A 4 18.04 -2.64 -12.71
C SER A 4 16.57 -2.37 -12.41
N GLU A 5 16.20 -1.13 -12.07
CA GLU A 5 14.79 -0.76 -11.86
C GLU A 5 14.02 -0.75 -13.18
N ASN A 6 14.63 -0.27 -14.26
CA ASN A 6 14.03 -0.31 -15.60
C ASN A 6 13.77 -1.74 -16.10
N LEU A 7 14.65 -2.70 -15.79
CA LEU A 7 14.45 -4.10 -16.18
C LEU A 7 13.30 -4.76 -15.40
N PHE A 8 13.14 -4.41 -14.11
CA PHE A 8 12.03 -4.88 -13.27
C PHE A 8 10.69 -4.30 -13.74
N VAL A 9 10.66 -3.00 -14.08
CA VAL A 9 9.46 -2.32 -14.61
C VAL A 9 9.06 -2.85 -15.99
N ALA A 10 10.02 -3.13 -16.88
CA ALA A 10 9.75 -3.72 -18.20
C ALA A 10 9.19 -5.15 -18.13
N ASN A 11 9.63 -5.95 -17.14
CA ASN A 11 9.08 -7.29 -16.90
C ASN A 11 7.64 -7.22 -16.38
N LEU A 12 7.33 -6.27 -15.50
CA LEU A 12 5.97 -6.01 -15.01
C LEU A 12 4.99 -5.55 -16.10
N GLN A 13 5.46 -4.98 -17.20
CA GLN A 13 4.60 -4.66 -18.35
C GLN A 13 4.20 -5.89 -19.17
N GLN A 14 4.97 -6.98 -19.12
CA GLN A 14 4.70 -8.21 -19.87
C GLN A 14 3.93 -9.26 -19.05
N VAL A 15 3.99 -9.18 -17.71
CA VAL A 15 3.31 -10.13 -16.82
C VAL A 15 2.00 -9.55 -16.32
N SER A 16 0.88 -10.25 -16.59
CA SER A 16 -0.43 -9.85 -16.09
C SER A 16 -0.52 -9.99 -14.56
N LEU A 17 -1.35 -9.14 -13.93
CA LEU A 17 -1.65 -9.25 -12.50
C LEU A 17 -2.20 -10.64 -12.14
N GLU A 18 -3.03 -11.21 -13.02
CA GLU A 18 -3.56 -12.57 -12.87
C GLU A 18 -2.44 -13.61 -12.74
N LYS A 19 -1.42 -13.53 -13.60
CA LYS A 19 -0.28 -14.47 -13.56
C LYS A 19 0.52 -14.32 -12.27
N LEU A 20 0.75 -13.09 -11.80
CA LEU A 20 1.44 -12.84 -10.53
C LEU A 20 0.67 -13.41 -9.33
N VAL A 21 -0.64 -13.17 -9.28
CA VAL A 21 -1.52 -13.69 -8.23
C VAL A 21 -1.52 -15.22 -8.26
N LYS A 22 -1.68 -15.83 -9.45
CA LYS A 22 -1.65 -17.28 -9.61
C LYS A 22 -0.35 -17.89 -9.09
N SER A 23 0.80 -17.40 -9.56
CA SER A 23 2.10 -17.91 -9.12
C SER A 23 2.31 -17.75 -7.60
N LYS A 24 1.83 -16.66 -7.00
CA LYS A 24 1.91 -16.46 -5.55
C LYS A 24 1.03 -17.45 -4.78
N LEU A 25 -0.20 -17.68 -5.25
CA LEU A 25 -1.14 -18.61 -4.62
C LEU A 25 -0.71 -20.06 -4.74
N GLU A 26 -0.12 -20.46 -5.88
CA GLU A 26 0.45 -21.80 -6.06
C GLU A 26 1.53 -22.10 -5.01
N VAL A 27 2.45 -21.16 -4.78
CA VAL A 27 3.47 -21.27 -3.74
C VAL A 27 2.84 -21.36 -2.35
N LEU A 28 1.83 -20.53 -2.06
CA LEU A 28 1.13 -20.56 -0.77
C LEU A 28 0.43 -21.92 -0.51
N PHE A 29 -0.25 -22.48 -1.50
CA PHE A 29 -0.91 -23.78 -1.36
C PHE A 29 0.09 -24.94 -1.25
N GLN A 30 1.24 -24.84 -1.90
CA GLN A 30 2.31 -25.83 -1.74
C GLN A 30 2.87 -25.82 -0.32
N GLN A 31 3.17 -24.63 0.22
CA GLN A 31 3.63 -24.45 1.60
C GLN A 31 2.59 -24.92 2.63
N GLN A 32 1.30 -24.66 2.36
CA GLN A 32 0.21 -25.13 3.20
C GLN A 32 0.21 -26.67 3.31
N LYS A 33 0.34 -27.38 2.18
CA LYS A 33 0.36 -28.84 2.15
C LYS A 33 1.53 -29.41 2.93
N GLU A 34 2.70 -28.81 2.79
CA GLU A 34 3.92 -29.21 3.50
C GLU A 34 3.81 -29.00 5.01
N ALA A 35 3.18 -27.89 5.44
CA ALA A 35 2.99 -27.56 6.85
C ALA A 35 1.80 -28.27 7.51
N GLN A 36 0.92 -28.93 6.73
CA GLN A 36 -0.34 -29.54 7.20
C GLN A 36 -1.23 -28.58 8.02
N VAL A 37 -1.31 -27.31 7.60
CA VAL A 37 -2.14 -26.28 8.25
C VAL A 37 -3.36 -25.96 7.39
N GLU A 38 -4.51 -25.70 8.01
CA GLU A 38 -5.69 -25.21 7.29
C GLU A 38 -5.67 -23.69 7.12
N LEU A 39 -5.90 -23.21 5.89
CA LEU A 39 -6.05 -21.79 5.60
C LEU A 39 -7.52 -21.37 5.70
N ASN A 40 -7.88 -20.68 6.79
CA ASN A 40 -9.21 -20.13 6.98
C ASN A 40 -9.26 -18.64 6.56
N GLY A 41 -10.29 -18.26 5.80
CA GLY A 41 -10.53 -16.86 5.42
C GLY A 41 -9.61 -16.30 4.32
N LEU A 42 -8.97 -17.15 3.52
CA LEU A 42 -8.01 -16.74 2.48
C LEU A 42 -8.58 -15.71 1.50
N TYR A 43 -9.88 -15.81 1.15
CA TYR A 43 -10.54 -14.85 0.27
C TYR A 43 -10.40 -13.41 0.78
N ASN A 44 -10.69 -13.17 2.06
CA ASN A 44 -10.58 -11.84 2.65
C ASN A 44 -9.11 -11.40 2.68
N ILE A 45 -8.19 -12.28 3.08
CA ILE A 45 -6.75 -11.96 3.12
C ILE A 45 -6.25 -11.50 1.74
N VAL A 46 -6.59 -12.23 0.68
CA VAL A 46 -6.19 -11.88 -0.69
C VAL A 46 -6.85 -10.57 -1.13
N LEU A 47 -8.15 -10.41 -0.85
CA LEU A 47 -8.88 -9.19 -1.20
C LEU A 47 -8.25 -7.96 -0.54
N GLU A 48 -7.93 -8.02 0.75
CA GLU A 48 -7.28 -6.92 1.47
C GLU A 48 -5.88 -6.61 0.91
N GLN A 49 -5.09 -7.63 0.57
CA GLN A 49 -3.76 -7.47 -0.02
C GLN A 49 -3.78 -6.80 -1.40
N VAL A 50 -4.89 -6.93 -2.15
CA VAL A 50 -5.07 -6.29 -3.45
C VAL A 50 -5.71 -4.91 -3.30
N GLU A 51 -6.76 -4.78 -2.51
CA GLU A 51 -7.50 -3.52 -2.36
C GLU A 51 -6.68 -2.43 -1.66
N ARG A 52 -5.90 -2.79 -0.64
CA ARG A 52 -5.09 -1.82 0.11
C ARG A 52 -4.11 -1.05 -0.78
N PRO A 53 -3.21 -1.69 -1.56
CA PRO A 53 -2.29 -0.97 -2.43
C PRO A 53 -3.01 -0.24 -3.57
N LEU A 54 -4.10 -0.81 -4.11
CA LEU A 54 -4.90 -0.15 -5.14
C LEU A 54 -5.45 1.20 -4.64
N ILE A 55 -6.07 1.21 -3.46
CA ILE A 55 -6.65 2.42 -2.88
C ILE A 55 -5.56 3.41 -2.45
N GLU A 56 -4.46 2.93 -1.89
CA GLU A 56 -3.33 3.77 -1.48
C GLU A 56 -2.73 4.53 -2.67
N LEU A 57 -2.44 3.82 -3.77
CA LEU A 57 -1.90 4.42 -4.98
C LEU A 57 -2.90 5.37 -5.64
N ALA A 58 -4.18 5.02 -5.66
CA ALA A 58 -5.22 5.89 -6.21
C ALA A 58 -5.40 7.17 -5.37
N LEU A 59 -5.34 7.08 -4.04
CA LEU A 59 -5.35 8.28 -3.19
C LEU A 59 -4.12 9.14 -3.42
N LYS A 60 -2.94 8.54 -3.57
CA LYS A 60 -1.70 9.27 -3.88
C LYS A 60 -1.79 10.00 -5.23
N ALA A 61 -2.32 9.33 -6.26
CA ALA A 61 -2.49 9.91 -7.59
C ALA A 61 -3.41 11.15 -7.61
N TYR A 62 -4.40 11.20 -6.71
CA TYR A 62 -5.34 12.33 -6.59
C TYR A 62 -5.09 13.20 -5.35
N ASN A 63 -3.88 13.19 -4.78
CA ASN A 63 -3.48 14.00 -3.62
C ASN A 63 -4.43 13.89 -2.42
N GLY A 64 -4.98 12.70 -2.18
CA GLY A 64 -5.93 12.41 -1.11
C GLY A 64 -7.36 12.88 -1.38
N ASN A 65 -7.68 13.34 -2.60
CA ASN A 65 -9.05 13.71 -2.97
C ASN A 65 -9.93 12.48 -3.16
N GLN A 66 -10.65 12.10 -2.11
CA GLN A 66 -11.52 10.93 -2.08
C GLN A 66 -12.62 10.95 -3.15
N VAL A 67 -13.15 12.12 -3.54
CA VAL A 67 -14.21 12.19 -4.56
C VAL A 67 -13.64 11.80 -5.92
N LYS A 68 -12.50 12.41 -6.31
CA LYS A 68 -11.83 12.07 -7.57
C LYS A 68 -11.32 10.64 -7.60
N THR A 69 -10.76 10.17 -6.48
CA THR A 69 -10.33 8.76 -6.33
C THR A 69 -11.51 7.80 -6.47
N ALA A 70 -12.65 8.07 -5.83
CA ALA A 70 -13.83 7.21 -5.91
C ALA A 70 -14.38 7.11 -7.35
N ILE A 71 -14.40 8.25 -8.08
CA ILE A 71 -14.80 8.30 -9.48
C ILE A 71 -13.84 7.47 -10.35
N MET A 72 -12.52 7.64 -10.17
CA MET A 72 -11.51 6.88 -10.92
C MET A 72 -11.58 5.37 -10.64
N LEU A 73 -11.80 4.99 -9.39
CA LEU A 73 -11.97 3.60 -8.99
C LEU A 73 -13.35 3.03 -9.38
N GLY A 74 -14.31 3.87 -9.82
CA GLY A 74 -15.66 3.44 -10.18
C GLY A 74 -16.50 2.97 -9.00
N ILE A 75 -16.18 3.39 -7.77
CA ILE A 75 -16.91 2.98 -6.56
C ILE A 75 -17.58 4.18 -5.87
N ASN A 76 -18.61 3.92 -5.08
CA ASN A 76 -19.24 4.96 -4.28
C ASN A 76 -18.24 5.56 -3.28
N ARG A 77 -18.21 6.90 -3.15
CA ARG A 77 -17.34 7.60 -2.20
C ARG A 77 -17.51 7.13 -0.76
N ASN A 78 -18.72 6.77 -0.34
CA ASN A 78 -18.98 6.24 1.00
C ASN A 78 -18.34 4.86 1.18
N THR A 79 -18.35 4.03 0.14
CA THR A 79 -17.64 2.74 0.12
C THR A 79 -16.13 2.97 0.19
N LEU A 80 -15.59 3.90 -0.60
CA LEU A 80 -14.18 4.26 -0.53
C LEU A 80 -13.81 4.74 0.88
N LYS A 81 -14.61 5.61 1.50
CA LYS A 81 -14.38 6.06 2.88
C LYS A 81 -14.32 4.90 3.86
N LYS A 82 -15.28 3.97 3.82
CA LYS A 82 -15.26 2.77 4.68
C LYS A 82 -14.00 1.93 4.46
N LYS A 83 -13.57 1.74 3.20
CA LYS A 83 -12.34 0.99 2.88
C LYS A 83 -11.08 1.71 3.39
N ILE A 84 -11.00 3.04 3.28
CA ILE A 84 -9.91 3.85 3.84
C ILE A 84 -9.81 3.66 5.35
N ASP A 85 -10.96 3.74 6.03
CA ASP A 85 -11.05 3.59 7.48
C ASP A 85 -10.67 2.15 7.90
N ASN A 86 -11.17 1.13 7.20
CA ASN A 86 -10.84 -0.29 7.44
C ASN A 86 -9.34 -0.59 7.27
N TYR A 87 -8.73 -0.08 6.19
CA TYR A 87 -7.31 -0.30 5.90
C TYR A 87 -6.38 0.67 6.62
N LYS A 88 -6.92 1.55 7.48
CA LYS A 88 -6.19 2.58 8.23
C LYS A 88 -5.28 3.41 7.33
N LEU A 89 -5.74 3.69 6.11
CA LEU A 89 -4.97 4.45 5.13
C LEU A 89 -4.99 5.93 5.51
N LYS A 90 -3.80 6.53 5.65
CA LYS A 90 -3.66 7.97 5.86
C LYS A 90 -3.52 8.64 4.50
N PRO A 91 -4.56 9.30 3.96
CA PRO A 91 -4.40 10.08 2.74
C PRO A 91 -3.40 11.19 3.03
N LYS A 92 -2.18 11.05 2.49
CA LYS A 92 -1.13 12.06 2.61
C LYS A 92 -1.59 13.27 1.81
N LYS A 93 -2.18 14.27 2.47
CA LYS A 93 -2.37 15.60 1.89
C LYS A 93 -0.99 16.10 1.47
N GLY A 94 -0.87 16.53 0.22
CA GLY A 94 0.41 16.86 -0.41
C GLY A 94 1.32 17.73 0.45
N ALA A 95 2.57 17.29 0.60
CA ALA A 95 3.84 18.03 0.67
C ALA A 95 3.92 19.46 1.29
N ALA A 96 3.05 19.87 2.22
CA ALA A 96 3.21 21.12 2.97
C ALA A 96 3.38 20.92 4.48
N ALA A 97 3.11 19.73 5.03
CA ALA A 97 3.09 19.49 6.47
C ALA A 97 4.29 18.69 7.03
N GLN A 98 5.30 18.36 6.21
CA GLN A 98 6.40 17.46 6.62
C GLN A 98 7.74 18.18 6.94
N LEU A 99 7.72 19.50 7.16
CA LEU A 99 8.90 20.28 7.57
C LEU A 99 8.91 20.70 9.06
N ALA A 100 7.93 20.28 9.88
CA ALA A 100 7.73 20.87 11.22
C ALA A 100 7.94 19.93 12.43
N GLU A 101 8.36 18.66 12.26
CA GLU A 101 8.47 17.71 13.39
C GLU A 101 9.90 17.21 13.69
N SER A 102 10.93 17.98 13.33
CA SER A 102 12.33 17.70 13.75
C SER A 102 12.81 18.53 14.96
N THR A 103 11.93 19.27 15.65
CA THR A 103 12.30 20.01 16.87
C THR A 103 11.63 19.40 18.09
N ILE A 104 12.11 18.22 18.50
CA ILE A 104 11.90 17.72 19.86
C ILE A 104 13.26 17.72 20.56
N THR A 105 13.49 18.79 21.33
CA THR A 105 13.95 18.77 22.73
C THR A 105 14.93 17.67 23.14
N ALA A 106 16.13 18.03 23.61
CA ALA A 106 16.49 18.08 25.04
C ALA A 106 18.03 18.38 25.23
N PRO A 107 18.59 18.46 26.46
CA PRO A 107 19.44 19.57 26.91
C PRO A 107 20.92 19.17 27.07
N THR A 108 21.87 20.12 26.98
CA THR A 108 23.22 19.89 27.53
C THR A 108 23.84 21.21 27.97
N THR A 109 23.81 21.41 29.28
CA THR A 109 24.77 22.20 30.06
C THR A 109 26.20 21.84 29.65
N THR A 110 27.08 22.80 29.36
CA THR A 110 28.51 22.83 29.74
C THR A 110 29.13 24.19 29.38
N LEU A 111 29.43 24.97 30.45
CA LEU A 111 30.62 25.77 30.78
C LEU A 111 31.36 26.63 29.73
N THR A 112 31.96 27.75 30.21
CA THR A 112 33.14 28.53 29.73
C THR A 112 32.74 29.99 29.40
N GLN A 113 33.19 31.08 30.04
CA GLN A 113 34.14 31.39 31.12
C GLN A 113 33.51 32.41 32.08
#